data_AF-A0A672P325-F1
#
_entry.id   AF-A0A672P325-F1
#
_cell.length_a   1.000
_cell.length_b   1.000
_cell.length_c   1.000
_cell.angle_alpha   90.00
_cell.angle_beta   90.00
_cell.angle_gamma   90.00
#
_symmetry.space_group_name_H-M   'P 1'
#
loop_
_entity.id
_entity.type
_entity.pdbx_description
1 polymer ?
#
loop_
_entity_poly.entity_id
_entity_poly.type
_entity_poly.pdbx_seq_one_letter_code
_entity_poly.pdbx_strand_id
1 'polypeptide(L)'
;VFAKSSIMSNRTSLKQQLRYYPSEDFFDSLTVEQEFMTGVDTDKVSTYIEDCIAQKDPLIKILRLVCMQSVCNNGLKQKVLDYYKKEILQTYGYKHILTLKNLERVGLLKPQSTMRNNYPTIRKTLKLWMEDANEQVCPGIHF
;
A
#
# COMPACT_ATOMS: atom_id res chain seq x y z
N VAL A 1 -16.65 24.27 30.38
CA VAL A 1 -17.77 23.44 29.86
C VAL A 1 -17.99 23.68 28.37
N PHE A 2 -18.16 24.94 27.92
CA PHE A 2 -18.34 25.29 26.49
C PHE A 2 -17.24 24.78 25.54
N ALA A 3 -15.96 24.92 25.89
CA ALA A 3 -14.85 24.42 25.05
C ALA A 3 -14.90 22.89 24.85
N LYS A 4 -15.30 22.12 25.87
CA LYS A 4 -15.46 20.66 25.75
C LYS A 4 -16.64 20.30 24.82
N SER A 5 -17.70 21.09 24.84
CA SER A 5 -18.86 20.91 23.94
C SER A 5 -18.52 21.22 22.48
N SER A 6 -17.81 22.31 22.19
CA SER A 6 -17.37 22.64 20.83
C SER A 6 -16.38 21.62 20.26
N ILE A 7 -15.44 21.13 21.06
CA ILE A 7 -14.50 20.08 20.64
C ILE A 7 -15.25 18.78 20.30
N MET A 8 -16.26 18.41 21.11
CA MET A 8 -17.08 17.22 20.86
C MET A 8 -17.89 17.33 19.57
N SER A 9 -18.55 18.47 19.34
CA SER A 9 -19.27 18.73 18.09
C SER A 9 -18.36 18.67 16.87
N ASN A 10 -17.16 19.25 16.95
CA ASN A 10 -16.17 19.18 15.86
C ASN A 10 -15.71 17.75 15.59
N ARG A 11 -15.44 16.96 16.65
CA ARG A 11 -15.08 15.53 16.51
C ARG A 11 -16.19 14.72 15.85
N THR A 12 -17.45 14.98 16.21
CA THR A 12 -18.61 14.28 15.63
C THR A 12 -18.81 14.63 14.16
N SER A 13 -18.64 15.91 13.79
CA SER A 13 -18.73 16.37 12.39
C SER A 13 -17.62 15.75 11.53
N LEU A 14 -16.36 15.78 11.99
CA LEU A 14 -15.24 15.13 11.29
C LEU A 14 -15.43 13.62 11.14
N LYS A 15 -15.94 12.93 12.18
CA LYS A 15 -16.27 11.50 12.09
C LYS A 15 -17.35 11.22 11.05
N GLN A 16 -18.38 12.05 10.96
CA GLN A 16 -19.41 11.90 9.94
C GLN A 16 -18.82 12.09 8.55
N GLN A 17 -18.04 13.14 8.31
CA GLN A 17 -17.39 13.36 7.01
C GLN A 17 -16.49 12.17 6.62
N LEU A 18 -15.69 11.65 7.56
CA LEU A 18 -14.86 10.47 7.34
C LEU A 18 -15.68 9.20 7.08
N ARG A 19 -16.89 9.09 7.63
CA ARG A 19 -17.78 7.93 7.42
C ARG A 19 -18.35 7.87 6.01
N TYR A 20 -18.52 9.02 5.36
CA TYR A 20 -19.01 9.12 3.98
C TYR A 20 -17.87 9.17 2.94
N TYR A 21 -16.62 9.24 3.39
CA TYR A 21 -15.44 9.31 2.53
C TYR A 21 -14.98 7.97 1.91
N PRO A 22 -15.16 6.76 2.50
CA PRO A 22 -14.66 5.55 1.88
C PRO A 22 -15.55 5.20 0.67
N SER A 23 -15.02 5.42 -0.53
CA SER A 23 -15.58 4.92 -1.78
C SER A 23 -15.30 3.42 -1.94
N GLU A 24 -15.95 2.76 -2.89
CA GLU A 24 -15.60 1.37 -3.27
C GLU A 24 -14.10 1.27 -3.61
N ASP A 25 -13.55 2.25 -4.33
CA ASP A 25 -12.11 2.33 -4.63
C ASP A 25 -11.21 2.33 -3.38
N PHE A 26 -11.68 2.92 -2.27
CA PHE A 26 -10.95 2.91 -1.01
C PHE A 26 -10.87 1.50 -0.43
N PHE A 27 -11.99 0.76 -0.45
CA PHE A 27 -12.02 -0.62 0.03
C PHE A 27 -11.22 -1.56 -0.86
N ASP A 28 -11.23 -1.37 -2.18
CA ASP A 28 -10.41 -2.16 -3.09
C ASP A 28 -8.92 -1.88 -2.87
N SER A 29 -8.54 -0.60 -2.74
CA SER A 29 -7.16 -0.22 -2.41
C SER A 29 -6.72 -0.84 -1.07
N LEU A 30 -7.58 -0.75 -0.06
CA LEU A 30 -7.32 -1.31 1.26
C LEU A 30 -7.13 -2.84 1.19
N THR A 31 -7.99 -3.53 0.44
CA THR A 31 -7.92 -4.99 0.26
C THR A 31 -6.57 -5.39 -0.34
N VAL A 32 -6.13 -4.73 -1.41
CA VAL A 32 -4.85 -5.01 -2.05
C VAL A 32 -3.66 -4.69 -1.13
N GLU A 33 -3.72 -3.61 -0.36
CA GLU A 33 -2.72 -3.32 0.66
C GLU A 33 -2.62 -4.44 1.70
N GLN A 34 -3.75 -4.98 2.16
CA GLN A 34 -3.81 -6.08 3.13
C GLN A 34 -3.28 -7.39 2.55
N GLU A 35 -3.61 -7.72 1.30
CA GLU A 35 -3.07 -8.88 0.59
C GLU A 35 -1.54 -8.83 0.55
N PHE A 36 -0.95 -7.69 0.19
CA PHE A 36 0.50 -7.55 0.17
C PHE A 36 1.13 -7.69 1.57
N MET A 37 0.54 -7.06 2.59
CA MET A 37 1.04 -7.17 3.98
C MET A 37 0.93 -8.60 4.52
N THR A 38 -0.04 -9.37 4.04
CA THR A 38 -0.21 -10.76 4.44
C THR A 38 0.59 -11.76 3.59
N GLY A 39 1.19 -11.29 2.49
CA GLY A 39 2.04 -12.09 1.60
C GLY A 39 1.26 -12.83 0.51
N VAL A 40 0.01 -12.44 0.25
CA VAL A 40 -0.86 -13.01 -0.79
C VAL A 40 -0.52 -12.39 -2.15
N ASP A 41 -0.36 -13.23 -3.18
CA ASP A 41 -0.16 -12.88 -4.60
C ASP A 41 0.88 -11.77 -4.91
N THR A 42 1.87 -11.59 -4.04
CA THR A 42 2.91 -10.55 -4.19
C THR A 42 3.90 -10.77 -5.34
N ASP A 43 3.85 -11.91 -6.05
CA ASP A 43 4.80 -12.29 -7.09
C ASP A 43 4.28 -12.13 -8.53
N LYS A 44 3.04 -11.65 -8.71
CA LYS A 44 2.38 -11.43 -9.99
C LYS A 44 2.00 -9.96 -10.17
N VAL A 45 1.54 -9.60 -11.36
CA VAL A 45 0.90 -8.29 -11.58
C VAL A 45 -0.45 -8.30 -10.85
N SER A 46 -0.68 -7.33 -9.98
CA SER A 46 -1.99 -7.03 -9.40
C SER A 46 -2.90 -6.38 -10.44
N THR A 47 -4.07 -6.99 -10.67
CA THR A 47 -5.11 -6.51 -11.60
C THR A 47 -5.65 -5.15 -11.17
N TYR A 48 -5.84 -4.93 -9.86
CA TYR A 48 -6.27 -3.64 -9.33
C TYR A 48 -5.29 -2.50 -9.69
N ILE A 49 -3.97 -2.74 -9.56
CA ILE A 49 -2.97 -1.74 -9.94
C ILE A 49 -3.01 -1.47 -11.45
N GLU A 50 -3.20 -2.51 -12.27
CA GLU A 50 -3.36 -2.40 -13.72
C GLU A 50 -4.59 -1.55 -14.08
N ASP A 51 -5.74 -1.81 -13.43
CA ASP A 51 -6.97 -1.04 -13.61
C ASP A 51 -6.79 0.43 -13.19
N CYS A 52 -6.16 0.70 -12.06
CA CYS A 52 -5.85 2.06 -11.63
C CYS A 52 -4.92 2.78 -12.62
N ILE A 53 -3.96 2.08 -13.23
CA ILE A 53 -3.11 2.66 -14.28
C ILE A 53 -3.96 2.95 -15.53
N ALA A 54 -4.80 2.01 -15.96
CA ALA A 54 -5.67 2.20 -17.14
C ALA A 54 -6.63 3.38 -16.96
N GLN A 55 -7.15 3.58 -15.75
CA GLN A 55 -8.04 4.70 -15.38
C GLN A 55 -7.29 6.02 -15.12
N LYS A 56 -5.95 6.00 -15.16
CA LYS A 56 -5.07 7.16 -14.90
C LYS A 56 -5.25 7.76 -13.50
N ASP A 57 -5.40 6.89 -12.50
CA ASP A 57 -5.41 7.28 -11.10
C ASP A 57 -4.17 8.10 -10.72
N PRO A 58 -4.21 8.87 -9.61
CA PRO A 58 -3.06 9.66 -9.19
C PRO A 58 -1.77 8.82 -9.11
N LEU A 59 -0.72 9.21 -9.84
CA LEU A 59 0.54 8.44 -9.93
C LEU A 59 1.12 8.06 -8.56
N ILE A 60 0.99 8.92 -7.55
CA ILE A 60 1.47 8.64 -6.19
C ILE A 60 0.77 7.41 -5.57
N LYS A 61 -0.52 7.20 -5.84
CA LYS A 61 -1.25 5.99 -5.43
C LYS A 61 -0.61 4.75 -6.05
N ILE A 62 -0.42 4.75 -7.36
CA ILE A 62 0.22 3.65 -8.11
C ILE A 62 1.60 3.34 -7.56
N LEU A 63 2.45 4.37 -7.43
CA LEU A 63 3.83 4.21 -6.95
C LEU A 63 3.88 3.62 -5.54
N ARG A 64 2.96 4.02 -4.65
CA ARG A 64 2.87 3.45 -3.30
C ARG A 64 2.52 1.96 -3.34
N LEU A 65 1.52 1.57 -4.13
CA LEU A 65 1.08 0.18 -4.23
C LEU A 65 2.18 -0.74 -4.80
N VAL A 66 2.83 -0.35 -5.91
CA VAL A 66 3.90 -1.18 -6.50
C VAL A 66 5.15 -1.25 -5.60
N CYS A 67 5.47 -0.18 -4.88
CA CYS A 67 6.57 -0.20 -3.90
C CYS A 67 6.23 -1.09 -2.72
N MET A 68 4.99 -1.05 -2.22
CA MET A 68 4.54 -1.90 -1.13
C MET A 68 4.61 -3.38 -1.50
N GLN A 69 4.14 -3.74 -2.70
CA GLN A 69 4.27 -5.09 -3.24
C GLN A 69 5.74 -5.52 -3.33
N SER A 70 6.61 -4.64 -3.84
CA SER A 70 8.05 -4.89 -3.93
C SER A 70 8.69 -5.10 -2.56
N VAL A 71 8.37 -4.27 -1.56
CA VAL A 71 8.92 -4.38 -0.21
C VAL A 71 8.47 -5.67 0.48
N CYS A 72 7.18 -6.01 0.40
CA CYS A 72 6.62 -7.24 0.98
C CYS A 72 7.19 -8.51 0.32
N ASN A 73 7.67 -8.42 -0.93
CA ASN A 73 8.24 -9.56 -1.67
C ASN A 73 9.78 -9.57 -1.77
N ASN A 74 10.47 -8.61 -1.14
CA ASN A 74 11.92 -8.39 -1.32
C ASN A 74 12.34 -8.18 -2.79
N GLY A 75 11.57 -7.36 -3.49
CA GLY A 75 11.69 -7.07 -4.92
C GLY A 75 10.65 -7.82 -5.75
N LEU A 76 10.52 -7.43 -7.02
CA LEU A 76 9.58 -8.05 -7.97
C LEU A 76 10.34 -8.85 -9.04
N LYS A 77 9.75 -9.94 -9.53
CA LYS A 77 10.28 -10.67 -10.68
C LYS A 77 10.47 -9.69 -11.85
N GLN A 78 11.57 -9.86 -12.61
CA GLN A 78 11.93 -8.94 -13.69
C GLN A 78 10.77 -8.66 -14.65
N LYS A 79 10.03 -9.70 -15.04
CA LYS A 79 8.84 -9.58 -15.92
C LYS A 79 7.74 -8.68 -15.33
N VAL A 80 7.48 -8.78 -14.03
CA VAL A 80 6.47 -7.97 -13.32
C VAL A 80 6.96 -6.52 -13.18
N LEU A 81 8.23 -6.36 -12.81
CA LEU A 81 8.85 -5.05 -12.66
C LEU A 81 8.85 -4.27 -13.99
N ASP A 82 9.26 -4.91 -15.08
CA ASP A 82 9.32 -4.30 -16.41
C ASP A 82 7.92 -3.95 -16.92
N TYR A 83 6.93 -4.81 -16.63
CA TYR A 83 5.53 -4.53 -16.92
C TYR A 83 5.08 -3.23 -16.23
N TYR A 84 5.22 -3.13 -14.90
CA TYR A 84 4.81 -1.91 -14.18
C TYR A 84 5.57 -0.67 -14.65
N LYS A 85 6.88 -0.76 -14.85
CA LYS A 85 7.68 0.36 -15.36
C LYS A 85 7.16 0.82 -16.73
N LYS A 86 6.88 -0.12 -17.64
CA LYS A 86 6.35 0.18 -18.97
C LYS A 86 5.00 0.89 -18.88
N GLU A 87 4.03 0.32 -18.18
CA GLU A 87 2.68 0.88 -18.08
C GLU A 87 2.68 2.27 -17.42
N ILE A 88 3.48 2.46 -16.36
CA ILE A 88 3.63 3.77 -15.71
C ILE A 88 4.21 4.81 -16.68
N LEU A 89 5.26 4.46 -17.43
CA LEU A 89 5.89 5.41 -18.36
C LEU A 89 4.99 5.76 -19.54
N GLN A 90 4.24 4.79 -20.06
CA GLN A 90 3.31 5.00 -21.16
C GLN A 90 2.11 5.87 -20.74
N THR A 91 1.59 5.66 -19.53
CA THR A 91 0.39 6.37 -19.05
C THR A 91 0.69 7.75 -18.46
N TYR A 92 1.76 7.88 -17.67
CA TYR A 92 2.06 9.11 -16.91
C TYR A 92 3.22 9.94 -17.52
N GLY A 93 3.91 9.37 -18.51
CA GLY A 93 4.94 10.04 -19.30
C GLY A 93 6.37 9.69 -18.90
N TYR A 94 7.25 9.69 -19.91
CA TYR A 94 8.66 9.27 -19.81
C TYR A 94 9.52 10.13 -18.87
N LYS A 95 9.05 11.32 -18.46
CA LYS A 95 9.70 12.13 -17.40
C LYS A 95 9.86 11.35 -16.08
N HIS A 96 9.00 10.36 -15.83
CA HIS A 96 9.04 9.54 -14.62
C HIS A 96 10.08 8.42 -14.64
N ILE A 97 10.90 8.28 -15.70
CA ILE A 97 12.08 7.39 -15.69
C ILE A 97 12.97 7.71 -14.48
N LEU A 98 13.20 9.00 -14.20
CA LEU A 98 14.00 9.42 -13.05
C LEU A 98 13.32 9.10 -11.72
N THR A 99 12.00 9.23 -11.64
CA THR A 99 11.22 8.82 -10.47
C THR A 99 11.40 7.33 -10.18
N LEU A 100 11.24 6.47 -11.19
CA LEU A 100 11.41 5.02 -11.05
C LEU A 100 12.84 4.64 -10.69
N LYS A 101 13.84 5.29 -11.31
CA LYS A 101 15.26 5.08 -10.99
C LYS A 101 15.58 5.48 -9.54
N ASN A 102 14.98 6.57 -9.05
CA ASN A 102 15.16 6.99 -7.67
C ASN A 102 14.54 6.00 -6.68
N LEU A 103 13.34 5.47 -6.98
CA LEU A 103 12.69 4.43 -6.17
C LEU A 103 13.51 3.13 -6.12
N GLU A 104 14.10 2.75 -7.23
CA GLU A 104 15.01 1.60 -7.31
C GLU A 104 16.28 1.84 -6.48
N ARG A 105 16.87 3.04 -6.58
CA ARG A 105 18.06 3.43 -5.82
C ARG A 105 17.84 3.40 -4.30
N VAL A 106 16.66 3.78 -3.82
CA VAL A 106 16.31 3.71 -2.39
C VAL A 106 15.76 2.34 -1.97
N GLY A 107 15.69 1.37 -2.90
CA GLY A 107 15.29 0.00 -2.63
C GLY A 107 13.78 -0.23 -2.47
N LEU A 108 12.95 0.77 -2.80
CA LEU A 108 11.49 0.68 -2.68
C LEU A 108 10.84 -0.07 -3.85
N LEU A 109 11.40 0.04 -5.06
CA LEU A 109 10.92 -0.68 -6.24
C LEU A 109 12.11 -1.28 -6.97
N LYS A 110 12.42 -2.55 -6.68
CA LYS A 110 13.66 -3.22 -7.12
C LYS A 110 13.39 -4.60 -7.72
N PRO A 111 14.31 -5.13 -8.56
CA PRO A 111 14.24 -6.52 -8.97
C PRO A 111 14.36 -7.45 -7.75
N GLN A 112 13.70 -8.61 -7.83
CA GLN A 112 13.74 -9.62 -6.79
C GLN A 112 15.18 -10.10 -6.58
N SER A 113 15.62 -10.06 -5.31
CA SER A 113 16.95 -10.55 -4.94
C SER A 113 17.02 -12.07 -5.06
N THR A 114 18.21 -12.61 -5.34
CA THR A 114 18.49 -14.05 -5.21
C THR A 114 18.43 -14.50 -3.75
N MET A 115 18.55 -13.57 -2.80
CA MET A 115 18.37 -13.84 -1.39
C MET A 115 16.89 -14.05 -1.05
N ARG A 116 16.62 -15.03 -0.18
CA ARG A 116 15.27 -15.37 0.28
C ARG A 116 14.52 -14.14 0.81
N ASN A 117 13.23 -14.05 0.52
CA ASN A 117 12.35 -13.06 1.14
C ASN A 117 12.19 -13.36 2.64
N ASN A 118 12.69 -12.46 3.49
CA ASN A 118 12.61 -12.58 4.95
C ASN A 118 11.35 -11.94 5.55
N TYR A 119 10.58 -11.19 4.76
CA TYR A 119 9.38 -10.49 5.23
C TYR A 119 8.36 -11.44 5.90
N PRO A 120 8.05 -12.64 5.36
CA PRO A 120 7.14 -13.58 6.03
C PRO A 120 7.63 -14.01 7.42
N THR A 121 8.94 -14.23 7.57
CA THR A 121 9.56 -14.57 8.86
C THR A 121 9.44 -13.39 9.82
N ILE A 122 9.82 -12.18 9.39
CA ILE A 122 9.75 -10.97 10.22
C ILE A 122 8.29 -10.69 10.63
N ARG A 123 7.33 -10.78 9.70
CA ARG A 123 5.90 -10.61 9.93
C ARG A 123 5.41 -11.55 11.04
N LYS A 124 5.75 -12.84 10.96
CA LYS A 124 5.33 -13.84 11.93
C LYS A 124 6.02 -13.65 13.28
N THR A 125 7.34 -13.46 13.29
CA THR A 125 8.14 -13.35 14.52
C THR A 125 7.79 -12.09 15.31
N LEU A 126 7.57 -10.96 14.63
CA LEU A 126 7.25 -9.68 15.26
C LEU A 126 5.75 -9.39 15.32
N LYS A 127 4.89 -10.31 14.88
CA LYS A 127 3.43 -10.16 14.84
C LYS A 127 2.98 -8.86 14.15
N LEU A 128 3.57 -8.56 12.99
CA LEU A 128 3.31 -7.31 12.24
C LEU A 128 1.89 -7.22 11.66
N TRP A 129 1.16 -8.34 11.61
CA TRP A 129 -0.22 -8.41 11.18
C TRP A 129 -1.01 -9.29 12.15
N MET A 130 -2.16 -8.81 12.62
CA MET A 130 -3.07 -9.55 13.49
C MET A 130 -4.41 -9.69 12.77
N GLU A 131 -4.87 -10.93 12.54
CA GLU A 131 -6.15 -11.20 11.89
C GLU A 131 -7.35 -10.88 12.80
N ASP A 132 -7.18 -11.00 14.12
CA ASP A 132 -8.21 -10.77 15.13
C ASP A 132 -7.95 -9.53 15.99
N ALA A 133 -7.45 -8.44 15.39
CA ALA A 133 -7.28 -7.19 16.13
C ALA A 133 -8.66 -6.65 16.54
N ASN A 134 -8.99 -6.72 17.84
CA ASN A 134 -10.17 -6.05 18.36
C ASN A 134 -9.97 -4.53 18.22
N GLU A 135 -10.60 -3.90 17.23
CA GLU A 135 -10.47 -2.47 16.96
C GLU A 135 -10.95 -1.58 18.13
N GLN A 136 -11.70 -2.13 19.09
CA GLN A 136 -12.14 -1.44 20.29
C GLN A 136 -11.09 -1.46 21.43
N VAL A 137 -10.10 -2.34 21.34
CA VAL A 137 -9.07 -2.53 22.37
C VAL A 137 -7.72 -2.50 21.69
N CYS A 138 -6.94 -1.45 21.90
CA CYS A 138 -5.60 -1.35 21.35
C CYS A 138 -4.72 -2.49 21.92
N PRO A 139 -4.36 -3.54 21.15
CA PRO A 139 -3.73 -4.74 21.72
C PRO A 139 -2.27 -4.51 22.14
N GLY A 140 -1.71 -3.33 21.81
CA GLY A 140 -0.28 -3.02 21.87
C GLY A 140 0.20 -2.27 23.13
N ILE A 141 -0.61 -2.17 24.19
CA ILE A 141 -0.18 -1.53 25.45
C ILE A 141 -0.34 -2.50 26.62
N HIS A 142 0.50 -3.52 26.65
CA HIS A 142 0.79 -4.27 27.87
C HIS A 142 2.28 -4.07 28.17
N PHE A 143 2.59 -3.07 29.00
CA PHE A 143 3.81 -3.02 29.78
C PHE A 143 3.51 -3.61 31.16
#